data_AF-A0A2T0GXY7-F1
#
_entry.id   AF-A0A2T0GXY7-F1
#
_cell.length_a   1.000
_cell.length_b   1.000
_cell.length_c   1.000
_cell.angle_alpha   90.00
_cell.angle_beta   90.00
_cell.angle_gamma   90.00
#
_symmetry.space_group_name_H-M   'P 1'
#
loop_
_entity.id
_entity.type
_entity.pdbx_description
1 polymer ?
#
loop_
_entity_poly.entity_id
_entity_poly.type
_entity_poly.pdbx_seq_one_letter_code
_entity_poly.pdbx_strand_id
1 'polypeptide(L)'
;MTTRVARQARIVEIVTGTEVRSQTELAGLLAEDGIEVTQATLSRDLDELGAVKLRGPDGGQPVYVIPEDGTPVQGVQGGTARLSRLLGELLVSAEGSGNLTVLRTPPGAAQFLASAIDRSAMEEVAGTIAGDDTLMVVAREPLTGGELAQRLRELAEPQPGSPPDPSEPTRGRGTRQHRTNKHEEQNHE
;
A
#
# COMPACT_ATOMS: atom_id res chain seq x y z
N MET A 1 26.85 -10.88 9.81
CA MET A 1 25.38 -10.75 9.71
C MET A 1 25.07 -9.28 9.50
N THR A 2 24.58 -8.91 8.32
CA THR A 2 24.22 -7.52 8.01
C THR A 2 22.94 -7.15 8.75
N THR A 3 22.92 -6.00 9.42
CA THR A 3 21.73 -5.54 10.14
C THR A 3 20.63 -5.15 9.14
N ARG A 4 19.37 -5.19 9.57
CA ARG A 4 18.23 -4.75 8.74
C ARG A 4 18.43 -3.32 8.22
N VAL A 5 18.87 -2.40 9.08
CA VAL A 5 19.12 -1.00 8.72
C VAL A 5 20.21 -0.89 7.65
N ALA A 6 21.34 -1.57 7.81
CA ALA A 6 22.42 -1.55 6.83
C ALA A 6 21.98 -2.16 5.48
N ARG A 7 21.19 -3.24 5.53
CA ARG A 7 20.64 -3.85 4.32
C ARG A 7 19.66 -2.93 3.61
N GLN A 8 18.74 -2.30 4.34
CA GLN A 8 17.76 -1.37 3.76
C GLN A 8 18.44 -0.15 3.15
N ALA A 9 19.45 0.41 3.81
CA ALA A 9 20.28 1.47 3.23
C ALA A 9 20.93 1.02 1.91
N ARG A 10 21.46 -0.20 1.87
CA ARG A 10 22.06 -0.74 0.64
C ARG A 10 21.04 -0.98 -0.47
N ILE A 11 19.83 -1.45 -0.13
CA ILE A 11 18.72 -1.59 -1.10
C ILE A 11 18.41 -0.24 -1.73
N VAL A 12 18.34 0.83 -0.92
CA VAL A 12 18.10 2.19 -1.43
C VAL A 12 19.21 2.61 -2.40
N GLU A 13 20.48 2.43 -2.04
CA GLU A 13 21.61 2.76 -2.91
C GLU A 13 21.56 2.02 -4.25
N ILE A 14 21.24 0.73 -4.25
CA ILE A 14 21.17 -0.08 -5.47
C ILE A 14 20.01 0.38 -6.36
N VAL A 15 18.82 0.54 -5.77
CA VAL A 15 17.59 0.90 -6.51
C VAL A 15 17.64 2.33 -7.04
N THR A 16 18.37 3.24 -6.38
CA THR A 16 18.57 4.62 -6.86
C THR A 16 19.68 4.73 -7.90
N GLY A 17 20.71 3.88 -7.82
CA GLY A 17 21.86 3.91 -8.73
C GLY A 17 21.68 3.07 -10.01
N THR A 18 20.77 2.09 -10.03
CA THR A 18 20.64 1.12 -11.13
C THR A 18 19.17 0.78 -11.42
N GLU A 19 18.83 0.49 -12.67
CA GLU A 19 17.52 -0.06 -13.04
C GLU A 19 17.35 -1.50 -12.54
N VAL A 20 16.59 -1.69 -11.45
CA VAL A 20 16.28 -3.02 -10.91
C VAL A 20 14.89 -3.47 -11.36
N ARG A 21 14.78 -4.56 -12.11
CA ARG A 21 13.53 -5.04 -12.73
C ARG A 21 12.84 -6.14 -11.91
N SER A 22 13.60 -6.86 -11.08
CA SER A 22 13.07 -7.96 -10.26
C SER A 22 13.73 -8.08 -8.89
N GLN A 23 13.05 -8.75 -7.96
CA GLN A 23 13.62 -9.06 -6.64
C GLN A 23 14.77 -10.07 -6.75
N THR A 24 14.72 -10.99 -7.72
CA THR A 24 15.82 -11.94 -7.98
C THR A 24 17.08 -11.20 -8.40
N GLU A 25 16.93 -10.20 -9.26
CA GLU A 25 18.03 -9.32 -9.68
C GLU A 25 18.58 -8.51 -8.50
N LEU A 26 17.71 -7.90 -7.69
CA LEU A 26 18.13 -7.17 -6.49
C LEU A 26 18.87 -8.08 -5.49
N ALA A 27 18.41 -9.32 -5.31
CA ALA A 27 19.09 -10.29 -4.47
C ALA A 27 20.48 -10.65 -5.01
N GLY A 28 20.64 -10.74 -6.34
CA GLY A 28 21.94 -10.94 -6.98
C GLY A 28 22.89 -9.77 -6.72
N LEU A 29 22.43 -8.53 -6.90
CA LEU A 29 23.22 -7.33 -6.64
C LEU A 29 23.64 -7.20 -5.16
N LEU A 30 22.73 -7.54 -4.24
CA LEU A 30 23.07 -7.58 -2.81
C LEU A 30 24.08 -8.68 -2.47
N ALA A 31 24.01 -9.84 -3.15
CA ALA A 31 24.95 -10.93 -2.95
C ALA A 31 26.37 -10.57 -3.43
N GLU A 32 26.51 -9.76 -4.49
CA GLU A 32 27.80 -9.20 -4.92
C GLU A 32 28.47 -8.35 -3.83
N ASP A 33 27.68 -7.72 -2.96
CA ASP A 33 28.14 -6.98 -1.78
C ASP A 33 28.24 -7.85 -0.51
N GLY A 34 28.07 -9.17 -0.63
CA GLY A 34 28.12 -10.12 0.49
C GLY A 34 26.87 -10.12 1.38
N ILE A 35 25.74 -9.59 0.89
CA ILE A 35 24.47 -9.53 1.61
C ILE A 35 23.50 -10.59 1.06
N GLU A 36 23.48 -11.75 1.70
CA GLU A 36 22.56 -12.84 1.38
C GLU A 36 21.18 -12.60 2.00
N VAL A 37 20.12 -12.68 1.19
CA VAL A 37 18.73 -12.55 1.64
C VAL A 37 17.75 -13.45 0.90
N THR A 38 16.67 -13.81 1.60
CA THR A 38 15.55 -14.52 1.00
C THR A 38 14.60 -13.55 0.29
N GLN A 39 13.88 -14.05 -0.71
CA GLN A 39 12.84 -13.29 -1.39
C GLN A 39 11.79 -12.72 -0.42
N ALA A 40 11.38 -13.49 0.60
CA ALA A 40 10.43 -13.02 1.61
C ALA A 40 10.97 -11.86 2.46
N THR A 41 12.28 -11.82 2.71
CA THR A 41 12.92 -10.69 3.44
C THR A 41 12.97 -9.47 2.55
N LEU A 42 13.39 -9.66 1.29
CA LEU A 42 13.50 -8.58 0.31
C LEU A 42 12.15 -7.94 -0.02
N SER A 43 11.09 -8.75 -0.13
CA SER A 43 9.73 -8.25 -0.31
C SER A 43 9.32 -7.32 0.83
N ARG A 44 9.52 -7.75 2.08
CA ARG A 44 9.18 -6.92 3.25
C ARG A 44 10.02 -5.65 3.29
N ASP A 45 11.32 -5.72 3.03
CA ASP A 45 12.17 -4.52 3.02
C ASP A 45 11.71 -3.52 1.94
N LEU A 46 11.38 -3.99 0.73
CA LEU A 46 10.86 -3.15 -0.35
C LEU A 46 9.50 -2.53 0.01
N ASP A 47 8.61 -3.29 0.64
CA ASP A 47 7.30 -2.79 1.08
C ASP A 47 7.45 -1.71 2.16
N GLU A 48 8.35 -1.92 3.12
CA GLU A 48 8.63 -0.96 4.20
C GLU A 48 9.27 0.33 3.67
N LEU A 49 10.22 0.19 2.74
CA LEU A 49 10.85 1.28 2.01
C LEU A 49 9.88 1.99 1.05
N GLY A 50 8.70 1.43 0.79
CA GLY A 50 7.72 2.02 -0.13
C GLY A 50 8.14 1.93 -1.60
N ALA A 51 8.95 0.93 -1.95
CA ALA A 51 9.37 0.72 -3.33
C ALA A 51 8.17 0.38 -4.23
N VAL A 52 8.10 1.03 -5.38
CA VAL A 52 7.06 0.83 -6.39
C VAL A 52 7.70 0.44 -7.72
N LYS A 53 6.96 -0.33 -8.54
CA LYS A 53 7.37 -0.62 -9.92
C LYS A 53 6.82 0.43 -10.86
N LEU A 54 7.70 1.19 -11.50
CA LEU A 54 7.33 2.22 -12.47
C LEU A 54 7.77 1.81 -13.88
N ARG A 55 6.92 2.12 -14.86
CA ARG A 55 7.30 2.05 -16.27
C ARG A 55 7.78 3.43 -16.70
N GLY A 56 8.93 3.48 -17.35
CA GLY A 56 9.39 4.70 -18.01
C GLY A 56 8.42 5.15 -19.10
N PRO A 57 8.49 6.43 -19.51
CA PRO A 57 7.60 7.02 -20.52
C PRO A 57 7.63 6.28 -21.87
N ASP A 58 8.71 5.56 -22.15
CA ASP A 58 8.89 4.76 -23.38
C ASP A 58 8.17 3.40 -23.33
N GLY A 59 7.42 3.09 -22.27
CA GLY A 59 6.71 1.82 -22.11
C GLY A 59 7.60 0.62 -21.83
N GLY A 60 8.85 0.86 -21.43
CA GLY A 60 9.85 -0.16 -21.09
C GLY A 60 9.46 -1.09 -19.94
N GLN A 61 10.34 -2.05 -19.63
CA GLN A 61 10.10 -2.95 -18.50
C GLN A 61 10.02 -2.18 -17.19
N PRO A 62 9.09 -2.55 -16.29
CA PRO A 62 8.93 -1.86 -15.03
C PRO A 62 10.16 -2.07 -14.13
N VAL A 63 10.65 -0.98 -13.55
CA VAL A 63 11.78 -0.95 -12.61
C VAL A 63 11.32 -0.54 -11.22
N TYR A 64 11.99 -1.04 -10.20
CA TYR A 64 11.80 -0.59 -8.83
C TYR A 64 12.30 0.84 -8.68
N VAL A 65 11.53 1.65 -7.98
CA VAL A 65 11.86 3.01 -7.58
C VAL A 65 11.43 3.17 -6.12
N ILE A 66 12.29 3.76 -5.30
CA ILE A 66 11.96 4.14 -3.92
C ILE A 66 11.77 5.66 -3.94
N PRO A 67 10.53 6.17 -3.76
CA PRO A 67 10.30 7.60 -3.67
C PRO A 67 11.03 8.16 -2.45
N GLU A 68 11.78 9.26 -2.60
CA GLU A 68 12.30 9.96 -1.43
C GLU A 68 11.14 10.67 -0.72
N ASP A 69 11.16 10.66 0.62
CA ASP A 69 10.15 11.34 1.44
C ASP A 69 9.95 12.79 0.96
N GLY A 70 8.73 13.10 0.50
CA GLY A 70 8.37 14.44 0.03
C GLY A 70 8.64 14.73 -1.46
N THR A 71 9.10 13.77 -2.26
CA THR A 71 9.20 13.91 -3.73
C THR A 71 8.08 13.12 -4.43
N PRO A 72 7.07 13.78 -5.02
CA PRO A 72 6.07 13.11 -5.84
C PRO A 72 6.75 12.57 -7.10
N VAL A 73 6.81 11.26 -7.27
CA VAL A 73 7.22 10.68 -8.55
C VAL A 73 6.02 10.80 -9.50
N GLN A 74 6.08 11.76 -10.43
CA GLN A 74 5.05 11.90 -11.47
C GLN A 74 4.98 10.60 -12.30
N GLY A 75 3.80 10.00 -12.37
CA GLY A 75 3.55 8.74 -13.09
C GLY A 75 3.28 7.51 -12.22
N VAL A 76 3.29 7.64 -10.89
CA VAL A 76 2.93 6.54 -9.97
C VAL A 76 1.41 6.30 -10.02
N GLN A 77 0.96 5.34 -10.81
CA GLN A 77 -0.44 4.85 -10.75
C GLN A 77 -0.74 4.02 -9.47
N GLY A 78 0.21 3.89 -8.53
CA GLY A 78 0.10 3.02 -7.34
C GLY A 78 -0.14 3.72 -5.99
N GLY A 79 0.20 5.00 -5.84
CA GLY A 79 0.10 5.72 -4.55
C GLY A 79 -1.35 5.89 -4.14
N THR A 80 -2.19 6.30 -5.09
CA THR A 80 -3.64 6.40 -4.93
C THR A 80 -4.28 5.03 -4.72
N ALA A 81 -3.81 3.97 -5.40
CA ALA A 81 -4.38 2.61 -5.24
C ALA A 81 -4.13 2.05 -3.83
N ARG A 82 -2.91 2.21 -3.29
CA ARG A 82 -2.59 1.84 -1.90
C ARG A 82 -3.40 2.66 -0.91
N LEU A 83 -3.49 3.97 -1.13
CA LEU A 83 -4.27 4.86 -0.27
C LEU A 83 -5.75 4.47 -0.28
N SER A 84 -6.37 4.27 -1.45
CA SER A 84 -7.76 3.83 -1.59
C SER A 84 -8.05 2.54 -0.84
N ARG A 85 -7.17 1.53 -0.97
CA ARG A 85 -7.31 0.27 -0.24
C ARG A 85 -7.26 0.50 1.28
N LEU A 86 -6.27 1.26 1.76
CA LEU A 86 -6.13 1.53 3.20
C LEU A 86 -7.27 2.38 3.75
N LEU A 87 -7.79 3.34 2.97
CA LEU A 87 -8.99 4.10 3.33
C LEU A 87 -10.19 3.15 3.43
N GLY A 88 -10.41 2.26 2.47
CA GLY A 88 -11.49 1.27 2.52
C GLY A 88 -11.41 0.30 3.70
N GLU A 89 -10.19 -0.02 4.16
CA GLU A 89 -9.96 -0.92 5.30
C GLU A 89 -10.03 -0.20 6.67
N LEU A 90 -9.52 1.04 6.76
CA LEU A 90 -9.20 1.69 8.03
C LEU A 90 -9.99 2.96 8.31
N LEU A 91 -10.67 3.56 7.31
CA LEU A 91 -11.44 4.78 7.52
C LEU A 91 -12.77 4.46 8.20
N VAL A 92 -12.93 4.90 9.45
CA VAL A 92 -14.19 4.77 10.21
C VAL A 92 -15.09 5.98 9.96
N SER A 93 -14.53 7.18 10.00
CA SER A 93 -15.25 8.42 9.65
C SER A 93 -14.29 9.51 9.19
N ALA A 94 -14.83 10.51 8.49
CA ALA A 94 -14.10 11.70 8.04
C ALA A 94 -14.98 12.93 8.22
N GLU A 95 -14.54 13.96 8.93
CA GLU A 95 -15.31 15.19 9.16
C GLU A 95 -14.47 16.43 8.83
N GLY A 96 -15.10 17.47 8.32
CA GLY A 96 -14.42 18.71 7.92
C GLY A 96 -14.75 19.89 8.82
N SER A 97 -13.75 20.72 9.14
CA SER A 97 -13.91 22.02 9.83
C SER A 97 -12.88 23.02 9.32
N GLY A 98 -13.32 24.12 8.70
CA GLY A 98 -12.41 25.06 8.04
C GLY A 98 -11.57 24.37 6.96
N ASN A 99 -10.24 24.47 7.05
CA ASN A 99 -9.29 23.75 6.20
C ASN A 99 -8.81 22.41 6.81
N LEU A 100 -9.43 21.93 7.88
CA LEU A 100 -9.04 20.70 8.57
C LEU A 100 -10.01 19.58 8.23
N THR A 101 -9.46 18.41 7.93
CA THR A 101 -10.19 17.14 7.88
C THR A 101 -9.75 16.28 9.06
N VAL A 102 -10.69 15.82 9.87
CA VAL A 102 -10.45 14.88 10.97
C VAL A 102 -10.92 13.50 10.53
N LEU A 103 -10.02 12.53 10.52
CA LEU A 103 -10.31 11.14 10.20
C LEU A 103 -10.27 10.29 11.47
N ARG A 104 -11.18 9.33 11.58
CA ARG A 104 -11.18 8.29 12.62
C ARG A 104 -10.80 6.95 12.03
N THR A 105 -10.03 6.18 12.78
CA THR A 105 -9.57 4.83 12.43
C THR A 105 -9.83 3.87 13.59
N PRO A 106 -9.66 2.55 13.42
CA PRO A 106 -9.49 1.65 14.56
C PRO A 106 -8.30 2.06 15.44
N PRO A 107 -8.27 1.61 16.71
CA PRO A 107 -7.15 1.87 17.61
C PRO A 107 -5.80 1.46 17.01
N GLY A 108 -4.78 2.32 17.19
CA GLY A 108 -3.42 2.12 16.69
C GLY A 108 -3.22 2.26 15.17
N ALA A 109 -4.26 2.60 14.40
CA ALA A 109 -4.18 2.65 12.93
C ALA A 109 -3.95 4.06 12.34
N ALA A 110 -4.09 5.13 13.14
CA ALA A 110 -4.07 6.50 12.61
C ALA A 110 -2.71 6.88 11.99
N GLN A 111 -1.61 6.51 12.63
CA GLN A 111 -0.25 6.75 12.12
C GLN A 111 0.00 6.04 10.79
N PHE A 112 -0.51 4.81 10.65
CA PHE A 112 -0.33 4.04 9.43
C PHE A 112 -1.11 4.64 8.26
N LEU A 113 -2.35 5.10 8.50
CA LEU A 113 -3.15 5.78 7.49
C LEU A 113 -2.55 7.15 7.12
N ALA A 114 -2.07 7.93 8.10
CA ALA A 114 -1.38 9.21 7.85
C ALA A 114 -0.18 9.02 6.92
N SER A 115 0.68 8.03 7.20
CA SER A 115 1.83 7.73 6.35
C SER A 115 1.44 7.38 4.91
N ALA A 116 0.30 6.71 4.71
CA ALA A 116 -0.21 6.43 3.37
C ALA A 116 -0.70 7.70 2.66
N ILE A 117 -1.35 8.62 3.38
CA ILE A 117 -1.77 9.93 2.84
C ILE A 117 -0.53 10.74 2.44
N ASP A 118 0.47 10.85 3.30
CA ASP A 118 1.68 11.62 3.01
C ASP A 118 2.43 11.07 1.77
N ARG A 119 2.56 9.74 1.69
CA ARG A 119 3.21 9.06 0.55
C ARG A 119 2.40 9.12 -0.75
N SER A 120 1.09 9.39 -0.67
CA SER A 120 0.26 9.57 -1.87
C SER A 120 0.52 10.89 -2.58
N ALA A 121 1.19 11.84 -1.90
CA ALA A 121 1.57 13.13 -2.43
C ALA A 121 0.40 13.91 -3.07
N MET A 122 -0.80 13.82 -2.46
CA MET A 122 -1.97 14.59 -2.88
C MET A 122 -1.65 16.09 -2.85
N GLU A 123 -1.77 16.75 -4.00
CA GLU A 123 -1.46 18.18 -4.15
C GLU A 123 -2.31 19.04 -3.22
N GLU A 124 -3.54 18.61 -2.93
CA GLU A 124 -4.47 19.34 -2.08
C GLU A 124 -4.19 19.18 -0.58
N VAL A 125 -3.22 18.33 -0.18
CA VAL A 125 -2.85 18.11 1.22
C VAL A 125 -1.60 18.93 1.56
N ALA A 126 -1.72 19.74 2.61
CA ALA A 126 -0.59 20.49 3.18
C ALA A 126 0.29 19.60 4.08
N GLY A 127 -0.34 18.66 4.80
CA GLY A 127 0.31 17.67 5.64
C GLY A 127 -0.68 16.98 6.59
N THR A 128 -0.17 16.01 7.35
CA THR A 128 -0.96 15.25 8.33
C THR A 128 -0.33 15.27 9.73
N ILE A 129 -1.16 15.11 10.76
CA ILE A 129 -0.74 14.82 12.14
C ILE A 129 -1.62 13.70 12.68
N ALA A 130 -1.03 12.60 13.14
CA ALA A 130 -1.74 11.46 13.68
C ALA A 130 -1.57 11.30 15.20
N GLY A 131 -2.65 10.88 15.85
CA GLY A 131 -2.68 10.29 17.18
C GLY A 131 -2.72 8.76 17.10
N ASP A 132 -3.56 8.13 17.93
CA ASP A 132 -3.73 6.66 17.97
C ASP A 132 -4.85 6.17 17.02
N ASP A 133 -6.06 6.71 17.21
CA ASP A 133 -7.29 6.35 16.47
C ASP A 133 -7.88 7.52 15.67
N THR A 134 -7.15 8.64 15.64
CA THR A 134 -7.58 9.90 15.06
C THR A 134 -6.40 10.58 14.38
N LEU A 135 -6.60 11.07 13.17
CA LEU A 135 -5.62 11.93 12.49
C LEU A 135 -6.27 13.17 11.90
N MET A 136 -5.50 14.24 11.82
CA MET A 136 -5.86 15.50 11.21
C MET A 136 -5.10 15.66 9.90
N VAL A 137 -5.80 16.03 8.83
CA VAL A 137 -5.25 16.36 7.52
C VAL A 137 -5.55 17.82 7.26
N VAL A 138 -4.51 18.58 6.90
CA VAL A 138 -4.65 20.01 6.58
C VAL A 138 -4.81 20.14 5.08
N ALA A 139 -5.95 20.65 4.63
CA ALA A 139 -6.21 20.97 3.22
C ALA A 139 -5.47 22.26 2.82
N ARG A 140 -4.90 22.28 1.61
CA ARG A 140 -4.41 23.51 0.98
C ARG A 140 -5.60 24.29 0.43
N GLU A 141 -5.57 25.60 0.65
CA GLU A 141 -6.53 26.50 0.02
C GLU A 141 -6.45 26.41 -1.51
N PRO A 142 -7.59 26.51 -2.21
CA PRO A 142 -8.92 26.87 -1.72
C PRO A 142 -9.76 25.70 -1.20
N LEU A 143 -9.21 24.47 -1.15
CA LEU A 143 -9.97 23.30 -0.75
C LEU A 143 -10.34 23.37 0.74
N THR A 144 -11.62 23.17 1.04
CA THR A 144 -12.09 23.08 2.42
C THR A 144 -11.83 21.68 2.99
N GLY A 145 -11.74 21.58 4.31
CA GLY A 145 -11.65 20.31 5.00
C GLY A 145 -12.88 19.42 4.78
N GLY A 146 -14.05 20.00 4.48
CA GLY A 146 -15.25 19.25 4.11
C GLY A 146 -15.13 18.59 2.74
N GLU A 147 -14.63 19.31 1.74
CA GLU A 147 -14.40 18.77 0.40
C GLU A 147 -13.30 17.71 0.39
N LEU A 148 -12.22 17.92 1.15
CA LEU A 148 -11.17 16.91 1.31
C LEU A 148 -11.70 15.65 2.01
N ALA A 149 -12.54 15.80 3.05
CA ALA A 149 -13.19 14.67 3.71
C ALA A 149 -14.05 13.87 2.73
N GLN A 150 -14.81 14.55 1.87
CA GLN A 150 -15.62 13.89 0.85
C GLN A 150 -14.76 13.10 -0.14
N ARG A 151 -13.70 13.70 -0.67
CA ARG A 151 -12.78 13.02 -1.60
C ARG A 151 -12.14 11.77 -0.99
N LEU A 152 -11.72 11.84 0.27
CA LEU A 152 -11.15 10.70 0.97
C LEU A 152 -12.17 9.57 1.18
N ARG A 153 -13.45 9.90 1.38
CA ARG A 153 -14.53 8.89 1.42
C ARG A 153 -14.76 8.27 0.04
N GLU A 154 -14.79 9.07 -1.03
CA GLU A 154 -14.93 8.58 -2.41
C GLU A 154 -13.79 7.65 -2.80
N LEU A 155 -12.55 7.96 -2.36
CA LEU A 155 -11.39 7.08 -2.55
C LEU A 155 -11.48 5.77 -1.75
N ALA A 156 -12.24 5.73 -0.66
CA ALA A 156 -12.47 4.54 0.16
C ALA A 156 -13.48 3.57 -0.47
N GLU A 157 -14.32 4.05 -1.39
CA GLU A 157 -15.30 3.23 -2.07
C GLU A 157 -14.62 2.29 -3.08
N PRO A 158 -14.99 1.00 -3.11
CA PRO A 158 -14.41 0.04 -4.05
C PRO A 158 -14.78 0.43 -5.49
N GLN A 159 -13.77 0.79 -6.30
CA GLN A 159 -13.97 1.02 -7.73
C GLN A 159 -14.36 -0.30 -8.43
N PRO A 160 -15.49 -0.36 -9.16
CA PRO A 160 -15.82 -1.53 -9.96
C PRO A 160 -14.82 -1.64 -11.13
N GLY A 161 -13.89 -2.59 -11.05
CA GLY A 161 -13.05 -2.98 -12.18
C GLY A 161 -11.53 -2.90 -12.02
N SER A 162 -10.97 -2.66 -10.83
CA SER A 162 -9.51 -2.81 -10.65
C SER A 162 -9.11 -4.28 -10.81
N PRO A 163 -8.17 -4.63 -11.71
CA PRO A 163 -7.69 -6.00 -11.83
C PRO A 163 -7.02 -6.43 -10.51
N PRO A 164 -7.18 -7.69 -10.09
CA PRO A 164 -6.56 -8.18 -8.88
C PRO A 164 -5.04 -8.04 -8.97
N ASP A 165 -4.42 -7.67 -7.85
CA ASP A 165 -2.97 -7.55 -7.71
C ASP A 165 -2.32 -8.92 -8.06
N PRO A 166 -1.38 -8.98 -9.02
CA PRO A 166 -0.69 -10.23 -9.37
C PRO A 166 0.17 -10.80 -8.22
N SER A 167 0.34 -10.07 -7.11
CA SER A 167 1.01 -10.54 -5.90
C SER A 167 0.08 -11.20 -4.86
N GLU A 168 -1.24 -11.14 -5.03
CA GLU A 168 -2.16 -11.90 -4.18
C GLU A 168 -2.18 -13.39 -4.57
N PRO A 169 -1.89 -14.31 -3.63
CA PRO A 169 -2.11 -15.72 -3.89
C PRO A 169 -3.60 -15.96 -4.13
N THR A 170 -3.94 -16.51 -5.29
CA THR A 170 -5.30 -16.90 -5.65
C THR A 170 -5.80 -17.90 -4.60
N ARG A 171 -6.58 -17.44 -3.63
CA ARG A 171 -7.28 -18.33 -2.71
C ARG A 171 -8.30 -19.10 -3.53
N GLY A 172 -7.94 -20.34 -3.87
CA GLY A 172 -8.81 -21.26 -4.58
C GLY A 172 -10.17 -21.31 -3.90
N ARG A 173 -11.22 -20.92 -4.64
CA ARG A 173 -12.61 -21.18 -4.23
C ARG A 173 -12.78 -22.69 -4.16
N GLY A 174 -12.66 -23.23 -2.95
CA GLY A 174 -13.11 -24.57 -2.63
C GLY A 174 -14.59 -24.70 -2.97
N THR A 175 -14.89 -25.48 -3.99
CA THR A 175 -16.22 -25.91 -4.38
C THR A 175 -16.91 -26.58 -3.20
N ARG A 176 -17.86 -25.89 -2.56
CA ARG A 176 -18.85 -26.56 -1.70
C ARG A 176 -19.82 -27.32 -2.58
N GLN A 177 -19.46 -28.56 -2.90
CA GLN A 177 -20.34 -29.50 -3.57
C GLN A 177 -21.41 -29.96 -2.59
N HIS A 178 -22.66 -29.56 -2.88
CA HIS A 178 -23.88 -30.18 -2.40
C HIS A 178 -23.78 -31.70 -2.52
N ARG A 179 -23.79 -32.42 -1.40
CA ARG A 179 -24.19 -33.82 -1.34
C ARG A 179 -25.38 -33.94 -0.40
N THR A 180 -26.56 -33.86 -1.00
CA THR A 180 -27.78 -34.49 -0.49
C THR A 180 -27.56 -35.99 -0.42
N ASN A 181 -27.61 -36.59 0.77
CA ASN A 181 -27.80 -38.03 0.92
C ASN A 181 -29.13 -38.27 1.64
N LYS A 182 -30.14 -38.63 0.84
CA LYS A 182 -31.19 -39.56 1.22
C LYS A 182 -30.56 -40.95 1.31
N HIS A 183 -30.75 -41.62 2.44
CA HIS A 183 -30.92 -43.07 2.59
C HIS A 183 -31.61 -43.22 3.97
N GLU A 184 -32.92 -43.42 4.04
CA GLU A 184 -33.60 -44.72 3.92
C GLU A 184 -32.97 -45.82 4.78
N GLU A 185 -33.80 -46.23 5.74
CA GLU A 185 -34.05 -47.60 6.18
C GLU A 185 -33.22 -48.25 7.31
N GLN A 186 -34.00 -48.71 8.29
CA GLN A 186 -33.87 -49.96 9.03
C GLN A 186 -32.70 -50.09 10.00
N ASN A 187 -32.99 -50.02 11.31
CA ASN A 187 -33.04 -51.21 12.18
C ASN A 187 -32.94 -50.85 13.67
N HIS A 188 -33.81 -51.50 14.46
CA HIS A 188 -33.60 -51.94 15.87
C HIS A 188 -33.41 -50.81 16.90
N GLU A 189 -34.08 -50.76 18.06
CA GLU A 189 -34.92 -51.67 18.85
C GLU A 189 -35.60 -50.79 19.91
#